data_AF-A0AAV0ICV6-F1
#
_entry.id   AF-A0AAV0ICV6-F1
#
_cell.length_a   1.000
_cell.length_b   1.000
_cell.length_c   1.000
_cell.angle_alpha   90.00
_cell.angle_beta   90.00
_cell.angle_gamma   90.00
#
_symmetry.space_group_name_H-M   'P 1'
#
loop_
_entity.id
_entity.type
_entity.pdbx_description
1 polymer ?
#
loop_
_entity_poly.entity_id
_entity_poly.type
_entity_poly.pdbx_seq_one_letter_code
_entity_poly.pdbx_strand_id
1 'polypeptide(L)'
;MWRKDPKLDEAIERDKRYKLCARVVREVLNEPGQAIPLSYLERRRERLHLMDKIKTFLRRNPLLFDTCYDRIKPKSEPVLFVRPSHRLRNFLQEEKRIQLENEELLVAKLCKLLMMAKDKVISADKLVHVKREFGFPNDFMVSLVDKYPNYFRLTGFPGEGQSFLELVDWNPEFAKSVIERRAEEESRLTGIRVRPNFNYKLPPGFFLRKEMREWVRDWLELEYVSPYADASHLEQSSPEMEKRSVGVFHELLSLSLFKRVPVAILGKFCEEYRFSNAFSSVFTRHSGIFYMSLKGGIKTAMLREAYKGSELIDRDPLLEIKDKFVELLEKGWQERAEQLRLQREAVKKDPEMVAMQSKDLDAETSSEESDKGEEAEESVSNS
;
A
#
# COMPACT_ATOMS: atom_id res chain seq x y z
N MET A 1 13.81 5.51 -23.22
CA MET A 1 13.51 6.77 -22.50
C MET A 1 12.30 6.51 -21.61
N TRP A 2 12.49 6.50 -20.29
CA TRP A 2 11.39 6.38 -19.32
C TRP A 2 10.55 7.67 -19.40
N ARG A 3 9.23 7.54 -19.60
CA ARG A 3 8.31 8.68 -19.70
C ARG A 3 7.25 8.56 -18.61
N LYS A 4 6.91 9.70 -18.00
CA LYS A 4 5.92 9.79 -16.93
C LYS A 4 4.53 9.40 -17.45
N ASP A 5 3.74 8.76 -16.60
CA ASP A 5 2.34 8.43 -16.85
C ASP A 5 1.49 9.18 -15.82
N PRO A 6 0.95 10.36 -16.18
CA PRO A 6 0.27 11.23 -15.21
C PRO A 6 -0.92 10.56 -14.52
N LYS A 7 -1.61 9.63 -15.20
CA LYS A 7 -2.78 8.94 -14.65
C LYS A 7 -2.39 7.90 -13.61
N LEU A 8 -1.32 7.15 -13.84
CA LEU A 8 -0.80 6.22 -12.82
C LEU A 8 -0.15 6.97 -11.64
N ASP A 9 0.49 8.10 -11.91
CA ASP A 9 1.01 8.99 -10.88
C ASP A 9 -0.12 9.57 -10.01
N GLU A 10 -1.24 9.99 -10.61
CA GLU A 10 -2.44 10.47 -9.90
C GLU A 10 -2.98 9.43 -8.92
N ALA A 11 -2.94 8.14 -9.26
CA ALA A 11 -3.35 7.05 -8.37
C ALA A 11 -2.49 6.96 -7.10
N ILE A 12 -1.22 7.40 -7.13
CA ILE A 12 -0.36 7.48 -5.94
C ILE A 12 -0.67 8.73 -5.13
N GLU A 13 -0.93 9.84 -5.81
CA GLU A 13 -1.20 11.14 -5.18
C GLU A 13 -2.50 11.14 -4.38
N ARG A 14 -3.59 10.58 -4.93
CA ARG A 14 -4.88 10.40 -4.23
C ARG A 14 -4.73 9.67 -2.88
N ASP A 15 -3.66 8.90 -2.76
CA ASP A 15 -3.43 8.07 -1.59
C ASP A 15 -2.70 8.77 -0.43
N LYS A 16 -2.10 9.94 -0.68
CA LYS A 16 -1.29 10.64 0.31
C LYS A 16 -2.10 11.06 1.54
N ARG A 17 -3.28 11.65 1.32
CA ARG A 17 -4.09 12.27 2.39
C ARG A 17 -4.49 11.27 3.48
N TYR A 18 -5.01 10.11 3.10
CA TYR A 18 -5.40 9.10 4.08
C TYR A 18 -4.20 8.29 4.60
N LYS A 19 -3.12 8.09 3.81
CA LYS A 19 -1.89 7.42 4.31
C LYS A 19 -1.25 8.17 5.46
N LEU A 20 -1.29 9.51 5.43
CA LEU A 20 -0.87 10.36 6.54
C LEU A 20 -1.72 10.09 7.79
N CYS A 21 -3.05 10.12 7.66
CA CYS A 21 -3.97 9.86 8.77
C CYS A 21 -3.79 8.45 9.36
N ALA A 22 -3.72 7.42 8.50
CA ALA A 22 -3.47 6.04 8.90
C ALA A 22 -2.12 5.85 9.61
N ARG A 23 -1.10 6.66 9.26
CA ARG A 23 0.20 6.65 9.93
C ARG A 23 0.10 7.19 11.36
N VAL A 24 -0.64 8.26 11.58
CA VAL A 24 -0.88 8.79 12.93
C VAL A 24 -1.73 7.82 13.76
N VAL A 25 -2.80 7.26 13.19
CA VAL A 25 -3.64 6.24 13.85
C VAL A 25 -2.80 5.08 14.37
N ARG A 26 -1.96 4.51 13.51
CA ARG A 26 -1.03 3.44 13.88
C ARG A 26 -0.09 3.85 15.01
N GLU A 27 0.43 5.06 14.98
CA GLU A 27 1.35 5.54 16.00
C GLU A 27 0.70 5.51 17.39
N VAL A 28 -0.57 5.91 17.48
CA VAL A 28 -1.35 5.86 18.72
C VAL A 28 -1.70 4.42 19.11
N LEU A 29 -2.06 3.57 18.13
CA LEU A 29 -2.43 2.17 18.39
C LEU A 29 -1.26 1.29 18.83
N ASN A 30 -0.04 1.67 18.46
CA ASN A 30 1.18 0.95 18.85
C ASN A 30 1.60 1.25 20.30
N GLU A 31 1.06 2.29 20.93
CA GLU A 31 1.38 2.60 22.32
C GLU A 31 0.64 1.69 23.30
N PRO A 32 1.25 1.33 24.44
CA PRO A 32 0.61 0.52 25.46
C PRO A 32 -0.66 1.23 25.98
N GLY A 33 -1.77 0.49 26.04
CA GLY A 33 -3.07 1.06 26.43
C GLY A 33 -3.73 1.93 25.35
N GLN A 34 -3.18 1.98 24.13
CA GLN A 34 -3.70 2.77 23.01
C GLN A 34 -3.93 4.24 23.38
N ALA A 35 -2.98 4.81 24.12
CA ALA A 35 -3.04 6.19 24.59
C ALA A 35 -1.64 6.78 24.57
N ILE A 36 -1.48 7.98 24.00
CA ILE A 36 -0.18 8.65 23.93
C ILE A 36 -0.29 10.09 24.48
N PRO A 37 0.65 10.56 25.32
CA PRO A 37 0.71 11.97 25.68
C PRO A 37 0.91 12.82 24.41
N LEU A 38 0.20 13.95 24.31
CA LEU A 38 0.29 14.87 23.17
C LEU A 38 1.74 15.29 22.92
N SER A 39 2.50 15.59 23.99
CA SER A 39 3.91 15.99 23.89
C SER A 39 4.81 14.89 23.30
N TYR A 40 4.47 13.62 23.49
CA TYR A 40 5.21 12.50 22.91
C TYR A 40 4.89 12.38 21.42
N LEU A 41 3.61 12.54 21.06
CA LEU A 41 3.19 12.55 19.67
C LEU A 41 3.79 13.75 18.90
N GLU A 42 3.90 14.91 19.54
CA GLU A 42 4.56 16.11 18.99
C GLU A 42 6.04 15.88 18.70
N ARG A 43 6.78 15.21 19.60
CA ARG A 43 8.19 14.83 19.34
C ARG A 43 8.35 13.88 18.17
N ARG A 44 7.32 13.11 17.83
CA ARG A 44 7.33 12.16 16.70
C ARG A 44 6.79 12.76 15.39
N ARG A 45 6.39 14.04 15.39
CA ARG A 45 5.79 14.74 14.24
C ARG A 45 6.64 14.66 12.97
N GLU A 46 7.96 14.88 13.08
CA GLU A 46 8.88 14.85 11.93
C GLU A 46 8.94 13.45 11.31
N ARG A 47 9.03 12.40 12.15
CA ARG A 47 9.01 10.99 11.73
C ARG A 47 7.69 10.60 11.06
N LEU A 48 6.59 11.25 11.45
CA LEU A 48 5.28 11.06 10.84
C LEU A 48 5.13 11.85 9.52
N HIS A 49 6.10 12.69 9.16
CA HIS A 49 6.05 13.63 8.04
C HIS A 49 4.80 14.52 8.07
N LEU A 50 4.42 14.96 9.27
CA LEU A 50 3.25 15.82 9.47
C LEU A 50 3.67 17.30 9.43
N MET A 51 3.22 18.00 8.39
CA MET A 51 3.52 19.44 8.20
C MET A 51 2.76 20.33 9.19
N ASP A 52 1.58 19.90 9.68
CA ASP A 52 0.79 20.63 10.66
C ASP A 52 1.23 20.35 12.10
N LYS A 53 0.95 21.27 13.02
CA LYS A 53 1.01 20.98 14.47
C LYS A 53 0.02 19.86 14.81
N ILE A 54 0.37 18.98 15.77
CA ILE A 54 -0.50 17.85 16.15
C ILE A 54 -1.88 18.35 16.58
N LYS A 55 -1.98 19.42 17.37
CA LYS A 55 -3.27 20.01 17.75
C LYS A 55 -4.13 20.42 16.53
N THR A 56 -3.51 20.97 15.50
CA THR A 56 -4.20 21.34 14.25
C THR A 56 -4.65 20.09 13.50
N PHE A 57 -3.81 19.06 13.44
CA PHE A 57 -4.17 17.77 12.84
C PHE A 57 -5.34 17.09 13.56
N LEU A 58 -5.37 17.11 14.89
CA LEU A 58 -6.48 16.56 15.70
C LEU A 58 -7.77 17.32 15.42
N ARG A 59 -7.73 18.66 15.43
CA ARG A 59 -8.89 19.50 15.07
C ARG A 59 -9.38 19.25 13.65
N ARG A 60 -8.47 18.97 12.70
CA ARG A 60 -8.79 18.61 11.31
C ARG A 60 -9.45 17.24 11.18
N ASN A 61 -9.27 16.32 12.13
CA ASN A 61 -9.76 14.94 12.04
C ASN A 61 -10.49 14.53 13.33
N PRO A 62 -11.65 15.15 13.63
CA PRO A 62 -12.31 15.00 14.94
C PRO A 62 -12.80 13.57 15.22
N LEU A 63 -13.11 12.79 14.18
CA LEU A 63 -13.60 11.42 14.35
C LEU A 63 -12.51 10.38 14.60
N LEU A 64 -11.22 10.73 14.50
CA LEU A 64 -10.15 9.75 14.71
C LEU A 64 -9.76 9.62 16.19
N PHE A 65 -9.73 10.74 16.92
CA PHE A 65 -9.12 10.77 18.24
C PHE A 65 -9.92 11.60 19.24
N ASP A 66 -9.98 11.10 20.47
CA ASP A 66 -10.46 11.84 21.62
C ASP A 66 -9.26 12.35 22.44
N THR A 67 -9.39 13.53 23.04
CA THR A 67 -8.39 14.09 23.94
C THR A 67 -8.88 14.06 25.38
N CYS A 68 -8.07 13.53 26.28
CA CYS A 68 -8.40 13.44 27.71
C CYS A 68 -7.20 13.86 28.56
N TYR A 69 -7.45 14.43 29.74
CA TYR A 69 -6.38 14.73 30.68
C TYR A 69 -6.12 13.51 31.57
N ASP A 70 -4.87 13.07 31.62
CA ASP A 70 -4.44 11.94 32.45
C ASP A 70 -3.01 12.17 32.96
N ARG A 71 -2.61 11.44 34.00
CA ARG A 71 -1.28 11.60 34.62
C ARG A 71 -0.32 10.54 34.09
N ILE A 72 0.86 10.96 33.65
CA ILE A 72 1.93 10.02 33.23
C ILE A 72 2.44 9.22 34.45
N LYS A 73 2.57 9.89 35.60
CA LYS A 73 2.92 9.26 36.88
C LYS A 73 1.87 9.65 37.92
N PRO A 74 1.56 8.80 38.93
CA PRO A 74 0.52 9.09 39.91
C PRO A 74 0.64 10.48 40.60
N LYS A 75 1.87 10.96 40.78
CA LYS A 75 2.21 12.25 41.42
C LYS A 75 2.52 13.40 40.45
N SER A 76 2.40 13.22 39.14
CA SER A 76 2.64 14.30 38.16
C SER A 76 1.37 15.10 37.88
N GLU A 77 1.54 16.30 37.32
CA GLU A 77 0.42 17.06 36.77
C GLU A 77 -0.27 16.29 35.63
N PRO A 78 -1.59 16.44 35.47
CA PRO A 78 -2.32 15.88 34.33
C PRO A 78 -1.83 16.51 33.02
N VAL A 79 -1.55 15.68 32.03
CA VAL A 79 -1.21 16.09 30.67
C VAL A 79 -2.28 15.62 29.69
N LEU A 80 -2.34 16.26 28.53
CA LEU A 80 -3.27 15.86 27.48
C LEU A 80 -2.81 14.56 26.83
N PHE A 81 -3.66 13.54 26.84
CA PHE A 81 -3.50 12.28 26.13
C PHE A 81 -4.42 12.23 24.91
N VAL A 82 -3.91 11.60 23.86
CA VAL A 82 -4.63 11.29 22.62
C VAL A 82 -4.97 9.80 22.64
N ARG A 83 -6.26 9.47 22.45
CA ARG A 83 -6.78 8.10 22.42
C ARG A 83 -7.62 7.88 21.16
N PRO A 84 -7.72 6.66 20.61
CA PRO A 84 -8.66 6.36 19.55
C PRO A 84 -10.09 6.68 19.98
N SER A 85 -10.81 7.42 19.15
CA SER A 85 -12.21 7.75 19.40
C SER A 85 -13.09 6.50 19.38
N HIS A 86 -14.32 6.59 19.89
CA HIS A 86 -15.29 5.51 19.74
C HIS A 86 -15.55 5.15 18.27
N ARG A 87 -15.61 6.15 17.38
CA ARG A 87 -15.81 5.92 15.93
C ARG A 87 -14.65 5.18 15.30
N LEU A 88 -13.41 5.54 15.65
CA LEU A 88 -12.23 4.82 15.19
C LEU A 88 -12.19 3.39 15.74
N ARG A 89 -12.59 3.17 17.00
CA ARG A 89 -12.68 1.81 17.58
C ARG A 89 -13.69 0.94 16.84
N ASN A 90 -14.85 1.48 16.48
CA ASN A 90 -15.84 0.75 15.69
C ASN A 90 -15.29 0.41 14.30
N PHE A 91 -14.58 1.34 13.66
CA PHE A 91 -13.87 1.07 12.40
C PHE A 91 -12.83 -0.07 12.55
N LEU A 92 -12.06 -0.11 13.65
CA LEU A 92 -11.08 -1.17 13.88
C LEU A 92 -11.74 -2.54 14.11
N GLN A 93 -12.95 -2.59 14.67
CA GLN A 93 -13.73 -3.83 14.76
C GLN A 93 -14.19 -4.28 13.37
N GLU A 94 -14.62 -3.34 12.54
CA GLU A 94 -15.01 -3.62 11.16
C GLU A 94 -13.83 -4.10 10.31
N GLU A 95 -12.65 -3.48 10.47
CA GLU A 95 -11.40 -3.92 9.82
C GLU A 95 -11.12 -5.40 10.13
N LYS A 96 -11.24 -5.81 11.40
CA LYS A 96 -11.05 -7.20 11.81
C LYS A 96 -12.10 -8.13 11.20
N ARG A 97 -13.35 -7.67 11.08
CA ARG A 97 -14.43 -8.44 10.47
C ARG A 97 -14.16 -8.71 8.99
N ILE A 98 -13.80 -7.66 8.23
CA ILE A 98 -13.44 -7.77 6.81
C ILE A 98 -12.24 -8.73 6.63
N GLN A 99 -11.24 -8.65 7.51
CA GLN A 99 -10.09 -9.57 7.47
C GLN A 99 -10.49 -11.02 7.71
N LEU A 100 -11.40 -11.28 8.65
CA LEU A 100 -11.90 -12.62 8.95
C LEU A 100 -12.75 -13.18 7.80
N GLU A 101 -13.61 -12.37 7.20
CA GLU A 101 -14.42 -12.74 6.03
C GLU A 101 -13.55 -13.09 4.81
N ASN A 102 -12.34 -12.53 4.73
CA ASN A 102 -11.38 -12.75 3.64
C ASN A 102 -10.16 -13.60 4.07
N GLU A 103 -10.29 -14.41 5.13
CA GLU A 103 -9.16 -15.17 5.69
C GLU A 103 -8.57 -16.16 4.66
N GLU A 104 -9.42 -16.86 3.89
CA GLU A 104 -8.96 -17.80 2.86
C GLU A 104 -8.13 -17.12 1.77
N LEU A 105 -8.50 -15.90 1.37
CA LEU A 105 -7.74 -15.10 0.41
C LEU A 105 -6.36 -14.73 0.97
N LEU A 106 -6.29 -14.37 2.26
CA LEU A 106 -5.02 -14.07 2.92
C LEU A 106 -4.13 -15.31 2.99
N VAL A 107 -4.67 -16.48 3.33
CA VAL A 107 -3.94 -17.75 3.31
C VAL A 107 -3.40 -18.04 1.92
N ALA A 108 -4.25 -17.93 0.89
CA ALA A 108 -3.85 -18.15 -0.50
C ALA A 108 -2.72 -17.21 -0.94
N LYS A 109 -2.79 -15.91 -0.57
CA LYS A 109 -1.72 -14.95 -0.83
C LYS A 109 -0.42 -15.35 -0.14
N LEU A 110 -0.47 -15.75 1.13
CA LEU A 110 0.72 -16.14 1.89
C LEU A 110 1.34 -17.42 1.30
N CYS A 111 0.52 -18.42 0.97
CA CYS A 111 0.97 -19.60 0.26
C CYS A 111 1.68 -19.22 -1.04
N LYS A 112 1.05 -18.41 -1.90
CA LYS A 112 1.63 -17.96 -3.17
C LYS A 112 2.96 -17.22 -2.99
N LEU A 113 3.08 -16.35 -1.97
CA LEU A 113 4.36 -15.69 -1.66
C LEU A 113 5.45 -16.71 -1.36
N LEU A 114 5.17 -17.69 -0.49
CA LEU A 114 6.11 -18.75 -0.14
C LEU A 114 6.41 -19.66 -1.35
N MET A 115 5.41 -20.00 -2.16
CA MET A 115 5.59 -20.87 -3.34
C MET A 115 6.55 -20.29 -4.38
N MET A 116 6.62 -18.97 -4.51
CA MET A 116 7.57 -18.31 -5.42
C MET A 116 9.00 -18.31 -4.88
N ALA A 117 9.17 -18.44 -3.56
CA ALA A 117 10.46 -18.39 -2.90
C ALA A 117 11.26 -19.67 -3.12
N LYS A 118 12.58 -19.52 -3.24
CA LYS A 118 13.53 -20.61 -3.22
C LYS A 118 13.32 -21.41 -1.94
N ASP A 119 13.32 -22.73 -2.07
CA ASP A 119 13.11 -23.67 -0.96
C ASP A 119 11.75 -23.50 -0.24
N LYS A 120 10.84 -22.66 -0.78
CA LYS A 120 9.52 -22.33 -0.22
C LYS A 120 9.56 -21.73 1.19
N VAL A 121 10.63 -20.99 1.49
CA VAL A 121 10.90 -20.39 2.80
C VAL A 121 11.13 -18.89 2.67
N ILE A 122 10.56 -18.11 3.59
CA ILE A 122 10.79 -16.66 3.70
C ILE A 122 11.02 -16.29 5.17
N SER A 123 11.92 -15.34 5.43
CA SER A 123 12.10 -14.75 6.77
C SER A 123 10.79 -14.12 7.30
N ALA A 124 10.43 -14.46 8.54
CA ALA A 124 9.26 -13.90 9.23
C ALA A 124 9.37 -12.37 9.36
N ASP A 125 10.56 -11.84 9.63
CA ASP A 125 10.80 -10.40 9.75
C ASP A 125 10.55 -9.67 8.41
N LYS A 126 10.96 -10.28 7.29
CA LYS A 126 10.67 -9.75 5.96
C LYS A 126 9.16 -9.72 5.72
N LEU A 127 8.43 -10.81 6.02
CA LEU A 127 6.98 -10.86 5.87
C LEU A 127 6.28 -9.80 6.74
N VAL A 128 6.67 -9.66 8.01
CA VAL A 128 6.13 -8.64 8.93
C VAL A 128 6.37 -7.22 8.41
N HIS A 129 7.52 -6.97 7.79
CA HIS A 129 7.83 -5.66 7.20
C HIS A 129 6.98 -5.33 5.97
N VAL A 130 6.60 -6.33 5.15
CA VAL A 130 5.85 -6.11 3.90
C VAL A 130 4.35 -6.32 4.05
N LYS A 131 3.89 -6.80 5.22
CA LYS A 131 2.52 -7.27 5.47
C LYS A 131 1.41 -6.36 4.93
N ARG A 132 1.63 -5.05 5.01
CA ARG A 132 0.69 -4.00 4.59
C ARG A 132 0.48 -3.91 3.08
N GLU A 133 1.51 -4.21 2.29
CA GLU A 133 1.40 -4.15 0.83
C GLU A 133 0.47 -5.25 0.30
N PHE A 134 0.37 -6.37 1.03
CA PHE A 134 -0.44 -7.53 0.69
C PHE A 134 -1.76 -7.64 1.46
N GLY A 135 -1.97 -6.77 2.46
CA GLY A 135 -3.20 -6.70 3.26
C GLY A 135 -3.24 -7.61 4.49
N PHE A 136 -2.10 -8.17 4.91
CA PHE A 136 -2.05 -9.04 6.08
C PHE A 136 -2.31 -8.27 7.39
N PRO A 137 -3.06 -8.87 8.34
CA PRO A 137 -3.25 -8.34 9.69
C PRO A 137 -1.92 -8.06 10.40
N ASN A 138 -1.91 -7.15 11.39
CA ASN A 138 -0.66 -6.84 12.09
C ASN A 138 -0.10 -8.03 12.88
N ASP A 139 -0.97 -8.94 13.31
CA ASP A 139 -0.70 -10.13 14.12
C ASP A 139 -0.78 -11.44 13.31
N PHE A 140 -0.76 -11.38 11.97
CA PHE A 140 -0.98 -12.56 11.09
C PHE A 140 -0.06 -13.75 11.39
N MET A 141 1.14 -13.52 11.92
CA MET A 141 2.05 -14.60 12.34
C MET A 141 1.49 -15.48 13.48
N VAL A 142 0.54 -14.96 14.26
CA VAL A 142 -0.13 -15.69 15.35
C VAL A 142 -1.60 -15.91 15.01
N SER A 143 -2.26 -14.92 14.39
CA SER A 143 -3.69 -15.00 14.08
C SER A 143 -4.01 -15.84 12.85
N LEU A 144 -3.08 -15.94 11.88
CA LEU A 144 -3.27 -16.69 10.64
C LEU A 144 -2.40 -17.95 10.62
N VAL A 145 -1.09 -17.83 10.80
CA VAL A 145 -0.14 -18.96 10.64
C VAL A 145 -0.49 -20.13 11.58
N ASP A 146 -0.80 -19.86 12.85
CA ASP A 146 -1.12 -20.91 13.84
C ASP A 146 -2.42 -21.67 13.52
N LYS A 147 -3.34 -21.07 12.75
CA LYS A 147 -4.60 -21.71 12.35
C LYS A 147 -4.43 -22.68 11.19
N TYR A 148 -3.36 -22.55 10.39
CA TYR A 148 -3.11 -23.35 9.19
C TYR A 148 -1.78 -24.11 9.26
N PRO A 149 -1.59 -25.00 10.27
CA PRO A 149 -0.35 -25.76 10.43
C PRO A 149 -0.13 -26.79 9.30
N ASN A 150 -1.18 -27.12 8.56
CA ASN A 150 -1.11 -27.93 7.35
C ASN A 150 -0.34 -27.22 6.22
N TYR A 151 -0.43 -25.89 6.14
CA TYR A 151 0.27 -25.10 5.13
C TYR A 151 1.56 -24.50 5.66
N PHE A 152 1.58 -24.03 6.91
CA PHE A 152 2.67 -23.22 7.42
C PHE A 152 3.40 -23.89 8.58
N ARG A 153 4.74 -23.83 8.52
CA ARG A 153 5.60 -24.20 9.63
C ARG A 153 6.54 -23.05 9.95
N LEU A 154 6.47 -22.57 11.19
CA LEU A 154 7.44 -21.60 11.69
C LEU A 154 8.67 -22.37 12.21
N THR A 155 9.85 -22.01 11.69
CA THR A 155 11.14 -22.59 12.08
C THR A 155 12.07 -21.51 12.63
N GLY A 156 12.99 -21.90 13.50
CA GLY A 156 13.94 -21.01 14.18
C GLY A 156 13.44 -20.47 15.53
N PHE A 157 14.32 -19.77 16.24
CA PHE A 157 14.02 -19.23 17.57
C PHE A 157 13.54 -17.77 17.50
N PRO A 158 12.43 -17.41 18.18
CA PRO A 158 11.99 -16.03 18.27
C PRO A 158 13.05 -15.15 18.96
N GLY A 159 13.39 -14.01 18.36
CA GLY A 159 14.26 -12.99 18.98
C GLY A 159 15.71 -12.93 18.49
N GLU A 160 16.17 -13.91 17.71
CA GLU A 160 17.53 -13.90 17.13
C GLU A 160 17.57 -13.44 15.66
N GLY A 161 16.43 -13.01 15.09
CA GLY A 161 16.32 -12.62 13.68
C GLY A 161 16.43 -13.80 12.70
N GLN A 162 16.29 -15.03 13.21
CA GLN A 162 16.42 -16.28 12.46
C GLN A 162 15.10 -17.07 12.41
N SER A 163 13.95 -16.39 12.49
CA SER A 163 12.64 -17.04 12.33
C SER A 163 12.24 -17.06 10.86
N PHE A 164 11.90 -18.23 10.36
CA PHE A 164 11.52 -18.47 8.96
C PHE A 164 10.18 -19.15 8.87
N LEU A 165 9.36 -18.70 7.92
CA LEU A 165 8.09 -19.33 7.59
C LEU A 165 8.32 -20.26 6.39
N GLU A 166 8.07 -21.54 6.58
CA GLU A 166 8.15 -22.58 5.56
C GLU A 166 6.74 -22.96 5.10
N LEU A 167 6.58 -23.18 3.80
CA LEU A 167 5.38 -23.79 3.23
C LEU A 167 5.54 -25.32 3.20
N VAL A 168 4.73 -26.01 4.00
CA VAL A 168 4.75 -27.47 4.13
C VAL A 168 3.97 -28.14 3.00
N ASP A 169 2.77 -27.64 2.75
CA ASP A 169 1.85 -28.14 1.72
C ASP A 169 1.08 -26.95 1.13
N TRP A 170 0.42 -27.14 0.00
CA TRP A 170 -0.41 -26.11 -0.62
C TRP A 170 -1.54 -26.72 -1.45
N ASN A 171 -2.63 -25.98 -1.57
CA ASN A 171 -3.65 -26.31 -2.56
C ASN A 171 -3.08 -26.09 -3.98
N PRO A 172 -3.10 -27.09 -4.87
CA PRO A 172 -2.60 -26.95 -6.25
C PRO A 172 -3.25 -25.82 -7.05
N GLU A 173 -4.50 -25.43 -6.74
CA GLU A 173 -5.17 -24.31 -7.39
C GLU A 173 -4.50 -22.96 -7.11
N PHE A 174 -3.72 -22.86 -6.03
CA PHE A 174 -2.91 -21.65 -5.75
C PHE A 174 -1.71 -21.53 -6.69
N ALA A 175 -1.25 -22.63 -7.30
CA ALA A 175 -0.07 -22.71 -8.15
C ALA A 175 -0.29 -22.17 -9.58
N LYS A 176 -1.33 -21.38 -9.80
CA LYS A 176 -1.61 -20.73 -11.09
C LYS A 176 -1.44 -19.23 -10.98
N SER A 177 -0.57 -18.67 -11.82
CA SER A 177 -0.36 -17.22 -11.86
C SER A 177 -1.57 -16.51 -12.46
N VAL A 178 -1.66 -15.19 -12.27
CA VAL A 178 -2.70 -14.38 -12.90
C VAL A 178 -2.67 -14.51 -14.43
N ILE A 179 -1.47 -14.68 -15.02
CA ILE A 179 -1.30 -14.84 -16.46
C ILE A 179 -1.80 -16.21 -16.92
N GLU A 180 -1.48 -17.27 -16.18
CA GLU A 180 -1.95 -18.63 -16.48
C GLU A 180 -3.48 -18.72 -16.35
N ARG A 181 -4.04 -18.20 -15.25
CA ARG A 181 -5.50 -18.17 -15.03
C ARG A 181 -6.23 -17.42 -16.14
N ARG A 182 -5.67 -16.30 -16.62
CA ARG A 182 -6.23 -15.54 -17.73
C ARG A 182 -6.26 -16.37 -19.01
N ALA A 183 -5.16 -17.05 -19.34
CA ALA A 183 -5.08 -17.88 -20.53
C ALA A 183 -6.00 -19.11 -20.46
N GLU A 184 -6.13 -19.73 -19.29
CA GLU A 184 -7.10 -20.81 -19.04
C GLU A 184 -8.54 -20.34 -19.25
N GLU A 185 -8.90 -19.17 -18.71
CA GLU A 185 -10.23 -18.58 -18.87
C GLU A 185 -10.54 -18.25 -20.33
N GLU A 186 -9.60 -17.63 -21.05
CA GLU A 186 -9.74 -17.32 -22.47
C GLU A 186 -9.85 -18.60 -23.31
N SER A 187 -9.10 -19.64 -22.94
CA SER A 187 -9.21 -20.95 -23.60
C SER A 187 -10.59 -21.57 -23.41
N ARG A 188 -11.15 -21.45 -22.20
CA ARG A 188 -12.49 -21.95 -21.89
C ARG A 188 -13.58 -21.22 -22.67
N LEU A 189 -13.45 -19.89 -22.82
CA LEU A 189 -14.44 -19.05 -23.51
C LEU A 189 -14.39 -19.20 -25.03
N THR A 190 -13.19 -19.34 -25.61
CA THR A 190 -13.00 -19.43 -27.07
C THR A 190 -12.98 -20.85 -27.60
N GLY A 191 -12.77 -21.85 -26.73
CA GLY A 191 -12.55 -23.25 -27.12
C GLY A 191 -11.18 -23.52 -27.74
N ILE A 192 -10.30 -22.52 -27.81
CA ILE A 192 -8.97 -22.61 -28.41
C ILE A 192 -7.93 -22.56 -27.29
N ARG A 193 -6.94 -23.46 -27.31
CA ARG A 193 -5.86 -23.44 -26.31
C ARG A 193 -5.00 -22.18 -26.46
N VAL A 194 -5.18 -21.22 -25.56
CA VAL A 194 -4.40 -19.99 -25.46
C VAL A 194 -3.14 -20.25 -24.64
N ARG A 195 -2.01 -19.75 -25.12
CA ARG A 195 -0.74 -19.81 -24.39
C ARG A 195 -0.66 -18.66 -23.38
N PRO A 196 -0.27 -18.90 -22.12
CA PRO A 196 -0.01 -17.83 -21.16
C PRO A 196 1.02 -16.84 -21.71
N ASN A 197 0.68 -15.56 -21.75
CA ASN A 197 1.61 -14.51 -22.18
C ASN A 197 1.29 -13.15 -21.54
N PHE A 198 2.29 -12.28 -21.51
CA PHE A 198 2.17 -10.95 -20.93
C PHE A 198 1.37 -10.02 -21.85
N ASN A 199 0.46 -9.23 -21.27
CA ASN A 199 -0.14 -8.10 -21.98
C ASN A 199 0.88 -6.96 -22.05
N TYR A 200 1.47 -6.76 -23.22
CA TYR A 200 2.38 -5.65 -23.45
C TYR A 200 1.63 -4.48 -24.09
N LYS A 201 1.34 -3.43 -23.29
CA LYS A 201 0.63 -2.23 -23.77
C LYS A 201 1.42 -0.98 -23.43
N LEU A 202 1.80 -0.24 -24.48
CA LEU A 202 2.46 1.05 -24.32
C LEU A 202 1.43 2.16 -24.19
N PRO A 203 1.73 3.23 -23.42
CA PRO A 203 0.88 4.41 -23.37
C PRO A 203 0.65 5.01 -24.76
N PRO A 204 -0.53 5.64 -25.01
CA PRO A 204 -0.77 6.36 -26.25
C PRO A 204 0.34 7.37 -26.55
N GLY A 205 0.78 7.42 -27.81
CA GLY A 205 1.88 8.30 -28.24
C GLY A 205 3.28 7.82 -27.86
N PHE A 206 3.42 6.59 -27.33
CA PHE A 206 4.71 5.98 -27.07
C PHE A 206 5.06 4.95 -28.15
N PHE A 207 6.26 5.09 -28.73
CA PHE A 207 6.76 4.19 -29.76
C PHE A 207 8.14 3.67 -29.36
N LEU A 208 8.30 2.34 -29.41
CA LEU A 208 9.61 1.72 -29.31
C LEU A 208 10.37 1.92 -30.61
N ARG A 209 11.69 2.13 -30.50
CA ARG A 209 12.62 2.00 -31.62
C ARG A 209 12.49 0.60 -32.22
N LYS A 210 12.77 0.47 -33.52
CA LYS A 210 12.59 -0.79 -34.27
C LYS A 210 13.28 -1.98 -33.56
N GLU A 211 14.56 -1.83 -33.21
CA GLU A 211 15.36 -2.84 -32.51
C GLU A 211 14.70 -3.29 -31.19
N MET A 212 14.24 -2.35 -30.38
CA MET A 212 13.58 -2.66 -29.11
C MET A 212 12.22 -3.34 -29.32
N ARG A 213 11.51 -3.02 -30.40
CA ARG A 213 10.25 -3.67 -30.75
C ARG A 213 10.48 -5.12 -31.18
N GLU A 214 11.49 -5.37 -32.00
CA GLU A 214 11.91 -6.71 -32.40
C GLU A 214 12.34 -7.53 -31.17
N TRP A 215 13.16 -6.94 -30.30
CA TRP A 215 13.53 -7.58 -29.03
C TRP A 215 12.32 -7.92 -28.15
N VAL A 216 11.35 -7.00 -27.99
CA VAL A 216 10.13 -7.28 -27.22
C VAL A 216 9.31 -8.40 -27.87
N ARG A 217 9.20 -8.43 -29.21
CA ARG A 217 8.49 -9.50 -29.92
C ARG A 217 9.15 -10.85 -29.64
N ASP A 218 10.46 -10.95 -29.86
CA ASP A 218 11.21 -12.19 -29.67
C ASP A 218 11.15 -12.64 -28.20
N TRP A 219 11.23 -11.69 -27.26
CA TRP A 219 11.05 -11.97 -25.82
C TRP A 219 9.62 -12.44 -25.50
N LEU A 220 8.58 -11.89 -26.14
CA LEU A 220 7.19 -12.33 -25.96
C LEU A 220 6.94 -13.73 -26.53
N GLU A 221 7.70 -14.16 -27.55
CA GLU A 221 7.62 -15.49 -28.16
C GLU A 221 8.21 -16.59 -27.26
N LEU A 222 9.11 -16.25 -26.33
CA LEU A 222 9.62 -17.19 -25.32
C LEU A 222 8.48 -17.82 -24.52
N GLU A 223 8.63 -19.10 -24.20
CA GLU A 223 7.69 -19.84 -23.36
C GLU A 223 7.54 -19.17 -21.98
N TYR A 224 6.31 -19.08 -21.50
CA TYR A 224 6.05 -18.51 -20.19
C TYR A 224 6.51 -19.48 -19.10
N VAL A 225 7.43 -18.99 -18.26
CA VAL A 225 7.90 -19.73 -17.09
C VAL A 225 7.06 -19.31 -15.88
N SER A 226 6.29 -20.25 -15.32
CA SER A 226 5.44 -19.98 -14.16
C SER A 226 6.27 -19.52 -12.95
N PRO A 227 5.82 -18.50 -12.20
CA PRO A 227 6.44 -18.08 -10.94
C PRO A 227 6.59 -19.21 -9.93
N TYR A 228 5.69 -20.19 -9.99
CA TYR A 228 5.60 -21.33 -9.07
C TYR A 228 6.34 -22.57 -9.56
N ALA A 229 6.86 -22.56 -10.78
CA ALA A 229 7.66 -23.66 -11.32
C ALA A 229 9.07 -23.65 -10.72
N ASP A 230 9.67 -24.84 -10.61
CA ASP A 230 11.07 -24.96 -10.21
C ASP A 230 11.98 -24.42 -11.31
N ALA A 231 12.78 -23.41 -10.95
CA ALA A 231 13.73 -22.75 -11.82
C ALA A 231 15.18 -22.92 -11.34
N SER A 232 15.43 -23.90 -10.47
CA SER A 232 16.76 -24.29 -10.00
C SER A 232 17.77 -24.46 -11.16
N HIS A 233 17.32 -25.09 -12.25
CA HIS A 233 18.08 -25.41 -13.45
C HIS A 233 18.38 -24.22 -14.38
N LEU A 234 17.68 -23.08 -14.23
CA LEU A 234 17.87 -21.93 -15.12
C LEU A 234 19.11 -21.13 -14.73
N GLU A 235 19.91 -20.76 -15.74
CA GLU A 235 21.05 -19.87 -15.56
C GLU A 235 20.59 -18.43 -15.30
N GLN A 236 21.24 -17.72 -14.37
CA GLN A 236 20.82 -16.39 -13.93
C GLN A 236 20.81 -15.33 -15.05
N SER A 237 21.67 -15.49 -16.05
CA SER A 237 21.85 -14.60 -17.21
C SER A 237 20.92 -14.93 -18.38
N SER A 238 20.18 -16.05 -18.30
CA SER A 238 19.37 -16.56 -19.41
C SER A 238 18.12 -15.71 -19.68
N PRO A 239 17.66 -15.62 -20.95
CA PRO A 239 16.38 -14.98 -21.29
C PRO A 239 15.18 -15.61 -20.55
N GLU A 240 15.22 -16.91 -20.28
CA GLU A 240 14.20 -17.67 -19.54
C GLU A 240 14.14 -17.24 -18.08
N MET A 241 15.29 -17.02 -17.42
CA MET A 241 15.33 -16.49 -16.06
C MET A 241 14.78 -15.07 -15.99
N GLU A 242 15.06 -14.24 -17.00
CA GLU A 242 14.45 -12.93 -17.12
C GLU A 242 12.93 -13.02 -17.29
N LYS A 243 12.46 -13.90 -18.18
CA LYS A 243 11.02 -14.16 -18.42
C LYS A 243 10.33 -14.57 -17.12
N ARG A 244 10.93 -15.49 -16.34
CA ARG A 244 10.47 -15.88 -15.01
C ARG A 244 10.47 -14.70 -14.04
N SER A 245 11.55 -13.93 -13.98
CA SER A 245 11.66 -12.77 -13.07
C SER A 245 10.54 -11.76 -13.31
N VAL A 246 10.24 -11.47 -14.58
CA VAL A 246 9.11 -10.63 -14.98
C VAL A 246 7.78 -11.26 -14.55
N GLY A 247 7.63 -12.58 -14.68
CA GLY A 247 6.48 -13.33 -14.16
C GLY A 247 6.31 -13.22 -12.65
N VAL A 248 7.39 -13.36 -11.88
CA VAL A 248 7.38 -13.25 -10.41
C VAL A 248 7.03 -11.81 -10.00
N PHE A 249 7.61 -10.78 -10.62
CA PHE A 249 7.21 -9.40 -10.34
C PHE A 249 5.75 -9.15 -10.69
N HIS A 250 5.28 -9.71 -11.81
CA HIS A 250 3.89 -9.60 -12.20
C HIS A 250 2.96 -10.22 -11.15
N GLU A 251 3.26 -11.42 -10.68
CA GLU A 251 2.46 -12.10 -9.66
C GLU A 251 2.55 -11.37 -8.30
N LEU A 252 3.74 -10.96 -7.86
CA LEU A 252 3.93 -10.19 -6.62
C LEU A 252 3.12 -8.89 -6.61
N LEU A 253 3.18 -8.13 -7.70
CA LEU A 253 2.36 -6.94 -7.82
C LEU A 253 0.88 -7.34 -7.86
N SER A 254 0.50 -8.39 -8.58
CA SER A 254 -0.89 -8.85 -8.64
C SER A 254 -1.46 -9.28 -7.28
N LEU A 255 -0.64 -9.76 -6.36
CA LEU A 255 -1.02 -10.11 -4.99
C LEU A 255 -1.12 -8.89 -4.05
N SER A 256 -0.52 -7.77 -4.43
CA SER A 256 -0.56 -6.55 -3.62
C SER A 256 -1.91 -5.85 -3.73
N LEU A 257 -2.34 -5.18 -2.65
CA LEU A 257 -3.66 -4.54 -2.55
C LEU A 257 -3.96 -3.60 -3.71
N PHE A 258 -2.97 -2.83 -4.11
CA PHE A 258 -3.10 -1.80 -5.15
C PHE A 258 -2.47 -2.23 -6.48
N LYS A 259 -2.05 -3.49 -6.64
CA LYS A 259 -1.32 -3.92 -7.85
C LYS A 259 -0.04 -3.11 -8.14
N ARG A 260 0.57 -2.63 -7.05
CA ARG A 260 1.80 -1.84 -7.00
C ARG A 260 2.51 -2.00 -5.66
N VAL A 261 3.83 -1.87 -5.65
CA VAL A 261 4.68 -2.02 -4.45
C VAL A 261 5.91 -1.11 -4.56
N PRO A 262 6.39 -0.48 -3.47
CA PRO A 262 7.67 0.21 -3.47
C PRO A 262 8.83 -0.71 -3.89
N VAL A 263 9.71 -0.25 -4.77
CA VAL A 263 10.84 -1.06 -5.27
C VAL A 263 11.77 -1.50 -4.14
N ALA A 264 11.94 -0.67 -3.11
CA ALA A 264 12.73 -1.02 -1.91
C ALA A 264 12.12 -2.19 -1.11
N ILE A 265 10.80 -2.38 -1.18
CA ILE A 265 10.13 -3.52 -0.55
C ILE A 265 10.36 -4.79 -1.37
N LEU A 266 10.25 -4.71 -2.70
CA LEU A 266 10.55 -5.84 -3.60
C LEU A 266 12.00 -6.32 -3.45
N GLY A 267 12.93 -5.38 -3.28
CA GLY A 267 14.36 -5.69 -3.10
C GLY A 267 14.68 -6.49 -1.83
N LYS A 268 13.79 -6.54 -0.84
CA LYS A 268 13.98 -7.38 0.36
C LYS A 268 13.96 -8.88 0.06
N PHE A 269 13.33 -9.26 -1.05
CA PHE A 269 13.17 -10.64 -1.48
C PHE A 269 14.10 -11.04 -2.63
N CYS A 270 15.17 -10.27 -2.89
CA CYS A 270 16.09 -10.57 -3.99
C CYS A 270 16.69 -11.99 -3.89
N GLU A 271 17.06 -12.42 -2.68
CA GLU A 271 17.64 -13.74 -2.43
C GLU A 271 16.57 -14.83 -2.59
N GLU A 272 15.43 -14.68 -1.93
CA GLU A 272 14.33 -15.66 -1.95
C GLU A 272 13.78 -15.88 -3.36
N TYR A 273 13.63 -14.83 -4.17
CA TYR A 273 13.08 -14.95 -5.52
C TYR A 273 14.13 -15.05 -6.62
N ARG A 274 15.42 -15.09 -6.26
CA ARG A 274 16.57 -15.13 -7.17
C ARG A 274 16.57 -13.98 -8.18
N PHE A 275 16.26 -12.77 -7.72
CA PHE A 275 16.36 -11.58 -8.55
C PHE A 275 17.82 -11.18 -8.76
N SER A 276 18.12 -10.58 -9.91
CA SER A 276 19.44 -10.02 -10.17
C SER A 276 19.69 -8.76 -9.34
N ASN A 277 20.97 -8.43 -9.10
CA ASN A 277 21.33 -7.18 -8.39
C ASN A 277 20.80 -5.91 -9.10
N ALA A 278 20.58 -6.00 -10.41
CA ALA A 278 20.00 -4.95 -11.24
C ALA A 278 18.48 -5.11 -11.47
N PHE A 279 17.75 -5.81 -10.60
CA PHE A 279 16.34 -6.15 -10.82
C PHE A 279 15.45 -4.94 -11.14
N SER A 280 15.75 -3.77 -10.56
CA SER A 280 14.96 -2.57 -10.80
C SER A 280 14.95 -2.12 -12.27
N SER A 281 15.95 -2.52 -13.06
CA SER A 281 16.00 -2.28 -14.51
C SER A 281 14.92 -3.05 -15.28
N VAL A 282 14.38 -4.13 -14.71
CA VAL A 282 13.27 -4.89 -15.31
C VAL A 282 12.05 -3.98 -15.51
N PHE A 283 11.75 -3.10 -14.56
CA PHE A 283 10.60 -2.19 -14.65
C PHE A 283 10.74 -1.13 -15.75
N THR A 284 11.97 -0.73 -16.10
CA THR A 284 12.22 0.22 -17.19
C THR A 284 12.33 -0.46 -18.54
N ARG A 285 12.93 -1.67 -18.58
CA ARG A 285 13.05 -2.48 -19.78
C ARG A 285 11.71 -3.01 -20.27
N HIS A 286 10.88 -3.51 -19.35
CA HIS A 286 9.54 -4.04 -19.61
C HIS A 286 8.44 -2.99 -19.40
N SER A 287 8.66 -1.80 -19.96
CA SER A 287 7.80 -0.63 -19.75
C SER A 287 6.37 -0.76 -20.31
N GLY A 288 6.09 -1.76 -21.14
CA GLY A 288 4.73 -2.08 -21.59
C GLY A 288 3.93 -2.94 -20.61
N ILE A 289 4.58 -3.56 -19.62
CA ILE A 289 3.95 -4.37 -18.56
C ILE A 289 3.93 -3.55 -17.28
N PHE A 290 5.07 -2.96 -16.93
CA PHE A 290 5.24 -2.21 -15.70
C PHE A 290 5.33 -0.71 -15.93
N TYR A 291 4.95 0.02 -14.90
CA TYR A 291 5.27 1.42 -14.74
C TYR A 291 6.04 1.60 -13.44
N MET A 292 7.10 2.41 -13.46
CA MET A 292 7.83 2.80 -12.26
C MET A 292 7.55 4.29 -12.01
N SER A 293 6.79 4.61 -10.97
CA SER A 293 6.54 5.99 -10.54
C SER A 293 7.63 6.46 -9.58
N LEU A 294 7.89 7.78 -9.60
CA LEU A 294 8.77 8.48 -8.66
C LEU A 294 7.98 9.42 -7.72
N LYS A 295 6.64 9.40 -7.77
CA LYS A 295 5.78 10.27 -6.96
C LYS A 295 5.92 9.96 -5.48
N GLY A 296 5.82 11.01 -4.66
CA GLY A 296 6.00 10.91 -3.21
C GLY A 296 7.44 10.58 -2.76
N GLY A 297 8.44 10.77 -3.63
CA GLY A 297 9.86 10.53 -3.30
C GLY A 297 10.24 9.05 -3.20
N ILE A 298 9.35 8.14 -3.59
CA ILE A 298 9.54 6.69 -3.48
C ILE A 298 9.38 6.05 -4.85
N LYS A 299 10.39 5.27 -5.29
CA LYS A 299 10.29 4.45 -6.50
C LYS A 299 9.24 3.36 -6.28
N THR A 300 8.13 3.42 -7.00
CA THR A 300 7.00 2.48 -6.86
C THR A 300 6.76 1.77 -8.18
N ALA A 301 6.84 0.44 -8.18
CA ALA A 301 6.53 -0.39 -9.34
C ALA A 301 5.02 -0.67 -9.38
N MET A 302 4.41 -0.56 -10.56
CA MET A 302 2.97 -0.72 -10.79
C MET A 302 2.73 -1.61 -12.01
N LEU A 303 1.67 -2.41 -11.98
CA LEU A 303 1.19 -3.12 -13.17
C LEU A 303 0.36 -2.20 -14.04
N ARG A 304 0.71 -2.04 -15.32
CA ARG A 304 -0.08 -1.18 -16.22
C ARG A 304 -1.46 -1.74 -16.49
N GLU A 305 -1.52 -3.05 -16.75
CA GLU A 305 -2.78 -3.71 -17.09
C GLU A 305 -3.79 -3.77 -15.94
N ALA A 306 -3.35 -3.50 -14.71
CA ALA A 306 -4.24 -3.46 -13.56
C ALA A 306 -5.06 -2.16 -13.47
N TYR A 307 -4.74 -1.15 -14.29
CA TYR A 307 -5.33 0.18 -14.22
C TYR A 307 -5.99 0.61 -15.52
N LYS A 308 -7.13 1.29 -15.38
CA LYS A 308 -7.77 2.08 -16.44
C LYS A 308 -7.66 3.55 -16.07
N GLY A 309 -6.64 4.22 -16.59
CA GLY A 309 -6.28 5.56 -16.12
C GLY A 309 -5.73 5.49 -14.70
N SER A 310 -6.37 6.20 -13.76
CA SER A 310 -5.99 6.23 -12.34
C SER A 310 -6.78 5.24 -11.47
N GLU A 311 -7.71 4.49 -12.07
CA GLU A 311 -8.58 3.55 -11.36
C GLU A 311 -8.12 2.12 -11.52
N LEU A 312 -8.20 1.35 -10.42
CA LEU A 312 -7.84 -0.05 -10.40
C LEU A 312 -9.00 -0.90 -10.95
N ILE A 313 -8.71 -1.79 -11.90
CA ILE A 313 -9.71 -2.61 -12.59
C ILE A 313 -10.18 -3.76 -11.69
N ASP A 314 -9.23 -4.58 -11.23
CA ASP A 314 -9.47 -5.71 -10.33
C ASP A 314 -9.12 -5.29 -8.90
N ARG A 315 -10.15 -4.95 -8.12
CA ARG A 315 -10.00 -4.47 -6.75
C ARG A 315 -9.89 -5.63 -5.79
N ASP A 316 -8.85 -5.59 -4.95
CA ASP A 316 -8.73 -6.52 -3.83
C ASP A 316 -9.87 -6.29 -2.83
N PRO A 317 -10.56 -7.35 -2.33
CA PRO A 317 -11.63 -7.20 -1.34
C PRO A 317 -11.20 -6.43 -0.09
N LEU A 318 -9.93 -6.53 0.32
CA LEU A 318 -9.41 -5.83 1.49
C LEU A 318 -9.29 -4.32 1.29
N LEU A 319 -9.44 -3.81 0.06
CA LEU A 319 -9.54 -2.37 -0.19
C LEU A 319 -10.79 -1.75 0.43
N GLU A 320 -11.82 -2.54 0.76
CA GLU A 320 -12.97 -2.05 1.51
C GLU A 320 -12.55 -1.39 2.83
N ILE A 321 -11.52 -1.90 3.51
CA ILE A 321 -10.98 -1.30 4.75
C ILE A 321 -10.53 0.14 4.49
N LYS A 322 -9.87 0.40 3.36
CA LYS A 322 -9.47 1.76 2.97
C LYS A 322 -10.71 2.61 2.69
N ASP A 323 -11.69 2.09 1.94
CA ASP A 323 -12.90 2.84 1.59
C ASP A 323 -13.67 3.27 2.85
N LYS A 324 -13.85 2.35 3.82
CA LYS A 324 -14.45 2.64 5.13
C LYS A 324 -13.63 3.65 5.94
N PHE A 325 -12.30 3.60 5.85
CA PHE A 325 -11.44 4.58 6.53
C PHE A 325 -11.57 5.97 5.91
N VAL A 326 -11.64 6.06 4.58
CA VAL A 326 -11.86 7.32 3.86
C VAL A 326 -13.24 7.89 4.22
N GLU A 327 -14.28 7.06 4.23
CA GLU A 327 -15.64 7.46 4.65
C GLU A 327 -15.65 8.04 6.08
N LEU A 328 -14.90 7.43 7.01
CA LEU A 328 -14.75 7.94 8.38
C LEU A 328 -14.08 9.33 8.40
N LEU A 329 -13.06 9.54 7.59
CA LEU A 329 -12.38 10.84 7.49
C LEU A 329 -13.29 11.91 6.88
N GLU A 330 -13.99 11.57 5.80
CA GLU A 330 -14.90 12.49 5.10
C GLU A 330 -16.04 12.95 6.01
N LYS A 331 -16.66 12.03 6.75
CA LYS A 331 -17.66 12.38 7.78
C LYS A 331 -17.10 13.34 8.82
N GLY A 332 -15.86 13.10 9.29
CA GLY A 332 -15.23 13.99 10.26
C GLY A 332 -14.91 15.37 9.70
N TRP A 333 -14.57 15.48 8.42
CA TRP A 333 -14.37 16.77 7.76
C TRP A 333 -15.68 17.51 7.55
N GLN A 334 -16.77 16.81 7.21
CA GLN A 334 -18.11 17.38 7.09
C GLN A 334 -18.61 17.93 8.44
N GLU A 335 -18.53 17.13 9.52
CA GLU A 335 -18.92 17.57 10.86
C GLU A 335 -18.15 18.82 11.31
N ARG A 336 -16.84 18.85 11.04
CA ARG A 336 -16.01 20.03 11.35
C ARG A 336 -16.43 21.25 10.53
N ALA A 337 -16.63 21.09 9.23
CA ALA A 337 -17.03 22.21 8.36
C ALA A 337 -18.36 22.81 8.81
N GLU A 338 -19.30 21.96 9.23
CA GLU A 338 -20.59 22.38 9.75
C GLU A 338 -20.46 23.11 11.09
N GLN A 339 -19.63 22.62 12.01
CA GLN A 339 -19.31 23.31 13.27
C GLN A 339 -18.70 24.70 13.04
N LEU A 340 -17.73 24.82 12.12
CA LEU A 340 -17.12 26.10 11.77
C LEU A 340 -18.13 27.07 11.14
N ARG A 341 -19.06 26.56 10.32
CA ARG A 341 -20.15 27.37 9.76
C ARG A 341 -21.05 27.93 10.87
N LEU A 342 -21.48 27.10 11.82
CA LEU A 342 -22.31 27.51 12.95
C LEU A 342 -21.59 28.53 13.85
N GLN A 343 -20.29 28.34 14.11
CA GLN A 343 -19.48 29.31 14.86
C GLN A 343 -19.41 30.67 14.15
N ARG A 344 -19.17 30.69 12.83
CA ARG A 344 -19.16 31.93 12.03
C ARG A 344 -20.52 32.63 12.03
N GLU A 345 -21.62 31.87 11.99
CA GLU A 345 -22.97 32.41 12.08
C GLU A 345 -23.28 32.98 13.47
N ALA A 346 -22.78 32.36 14.54
CA ALA A 346 -22.93 32.87 15.91
C ALA A 346 -22.13 34.16 16.13
N VAL A 347 -20.88 34.23 15.67
CA VAL A 347 -20.04 35.44 15.74
C VAL A 347 -20.65 36.60 14.96
N LYS A 348 -21.34 36.34 13.84
CA LYS A 348 -22.07 37.38 13.08
C LYS A 348 -23.32 37.90 13.80
N LYS A 349 -23.92 37.10 14.70
CA LYS A 349 -25.13 37.47 15.44
C LYS A 349 -24.83 38.23 16.74
N ASP A 350 -23.60 38.17 17.25
CA ASP A 350 -23.17 38.85 18.47
C ASP A 350 -21.73 39.42 18.36
N PRO A 351 -21.57 40.68 17.91
CA PRO A 351 -20.26 41.29 17.66
C PRO A 351 -19.47 41.66 18.92
N GLU A 352 -19.99 41.47 20.15
CA GLU A 352 -19.26 41.76 21.39
C GLU A 352 -18.24 40.65 21.79
N MET A 353 -18.26 39.50 21.13
CA MET A 353 -17.32 38.39 21.40
C MET A 353 -15.93 38.49 20.71
N VAL A 354 -15.66 39.58 19.99
CA VAL A 354 -14.50 39.72 19.09
C VAL A 354 -13.15 39.81 19.81
N ALA A 355 -13.11 40.14 21.11
CA ALA A 355 -11.86 40.41 21.82
C ALA A 355 -11.08 39.17 22.32
N MET A 356 -11.67 37.97 22.30
CA MET A 356 -11.06 36.78 22.94
C MET A 356 -10.69 35.63 21.99
N GLN A 357 -11.11 35.66 20.72
CA GLN A 357 -10.89 34.56 19.75
C GLN A 357 -9.91 34.89 18.60
N SER A 358 -9.40 36.12 18.51
CA SER A 358 -8.50 36.56 17.43
C SER A 358 -7.16 35.83 17.37
N LYS A 359 -6.73 35.13 18.44
CA LYS A 359 -5.46 34.39 18.44
C LYS A 359 -5.51 33.00 17.79
N ASP A 360 -6.69 32.41 17.59
CA ASP A 360 -6.81 31.05 17.02
C ASP A 360 -7.30 31.03 15.57
N LEU A 361 -7.94 32.09 15.07
CA LEU A 361 -8.50 32.18 13.71
C LEU A 361 -7.49 32.70 12.66
N ASP A 362 -6.53 33.55 13.05
CA ASP A 362 -5.53 34.11 12.12
C ASP A 362 -4.51 33.06 11.61
N ALA A 363 -4.48 31.86 12.20
CA ALA A 363 -3.71 30.72 11.69
C ALA A 363 -4.49 29.85 10.69
N GLU A 364 -5.80 30.09 10.50
CA GLU A 364 -6.65 29.24 9.66
C GLU A 364 -6.72 29.70 8.20
N THR A 365 -6.75 31.00 7.93
CA THR A 365 -6.80 31.56 6.56
C THR A 365 -5.50 31.36 5.77
N SER A 366 -4.34 31.33 6.42
CA SER A 366 -3.05 31.11 5.75
C SER A 366 -2.87 29.68 5.21
N SER A 367 -3.69 28.71 5.64
CA SER A 367 -3.54 27.30 5.25
C SER A 367 -4.52 26.82 4.18
N GLU A 368 -5.58 27.60 3.90
CA GLU A 368 -6.53 27.31 2.82
C GLU A 368 -6.08 27.90 1.48
N GLU A 369 -5.28 28.97 1.48
CA GLU A 369 -4.73 29.55 0.24
C GLU A 369 -3.59 28.72 -0.37
N SER A 370 -2.88 27.91 0.41
CA SER A 370 -1.82 27.03 -0.12
C SER A 370 -2.36 25.83 -0.91
N ASP A 371 -3.62 25.43 -0.71
CA ASP A 371 -4.22 24.26 -1.38
C ASP A 371 -4.88 24.64 -2.72
N LYS A 372 -5.03 25.95 -3.02
CA LYS A 372 -5.51 26.44 -4.32
C LYS A 372 -4.40 27.01 -5.21
N GLY A 373 -3.20 27.24 -4.67
CA GLY A 373 -2.06 27.80 -5.41
C GLY A 373 -1.27 26.77 -6.23
N GLU A 374 -1.31 25.48 -5.89
CA GLU A 374 -0.53 24.44 -6.61
C GLU A 374 -1.21 23.92 -7.90
N GLU A 375 -2.47 24.25 -8.17
CA GLU A 375 -3.16 23.83 -9.41
C GLU A 375 -2.86 24.74 -10.63
N ALA A 376 -2.17 25.87 -10.47
CA ALA A 376 -2.01 26.87 -11.54
C ALA A 376 -0.57 27.12 -12.03
N GLU A 377 0.49 26.64 -11.37
CA GLU A 377 1.87 27.01 -11.75
C GLU A 377 2.69 25.97 -12.54
N GLU A 378 2.21 24.74 -12.76
CA GLU A 378 3.00 23.75 -13.54
C GLU A 378 2.75 23.78 -15.07
N SER A 379 1.94 24.71 -15.60
CA SER A 379 1.67 24.81 -17.05
C SER A 379 2.47 25.89 -17.80
N VAL A 380 3.38 26.61 -17.15
CA VAL A 380 4.19 27.65 -17.83
C VAL A 380 5.66 27.54 -17.42
N SER A 381 6.34 26.49 -17.86
CA SER A 381 7.78 26.54 -18.16
C SER A 381 8.26 25.22 -18.74
N ASN A 382 8.32 25.14 -20.07
CA ASN A 382 9.49 24.66 -20.83
C ASN A 382 9.12 24.63 -22.32
N SER A 383 9.50 25.72 -22.98
CA SER A 383 9.80 25.75 -24.41
C SER A 383 11.00 24.88 -24.73
#